data_AF-A0A852WUB4-F1
#
_entry.id   AF-A0A852WUB4-F1
#
_cell.length_a   1.000
_cell.length_b   1.000
_cell.length_c   1.000
_cell.angle_alpha   90.00
_cell.angle_beta   90.00
_cell.angle_gamma   90.00
#
_symmetry.space_group_name_H-M   'P 1'
#
loop_
_entity.id
_entity.type
_entity.pdbx_description
1 polymer ?
#
loop_
_entity_poly.entity_id
_entity_poly.type
_entity_poly.pdbx_seq_one_letter_code
_entity_poly.pdbx_strand_id
1 'polypeptide(L)'
;MTTEDAPHLDELIASWRDWIERRDALSIRDVDELESHLRDRVDALTAARLTDDEAFLIAVKRLGSMDELSREYAAEHSGRLWKQLVLHDSSDSEGTDAANGTMPFVRRANGLAIALLLGVGAGIAVKVTELLTDDPELVFRNIAVLVLPFLAAWFAWRRRPPVGTLLGVAGAFVIVALALNLYPFDGGSSTVTVATQNSATAVLATIGSIVALWLVTGIVDARGVWRSDRTRMDFLRFSGEWLVYYVLIAIVGGALSGLTVAVFASIQVDIAPFVVEWVLPCGAAGAVLVSAWLVGAKQRVIENIAPVLTKVFTPLFTLMMLALIVASVMQWNLVDGSRELLIAFDAVLIVVVALLVYAISARDPAVRPGWFDRLQVLMLAAALGVDVIVLVAMIARTGEFGFSANKTASLGLNLILLANLAWATWLQIGFVRRRVPFGRVESWQTGYLPVYLGWAAILVLAFPPMFDFA
;
A
#
# COMPACT_ATOMS: atom_id res chain seq x y z
N MET A 1 -35.11 43.43 -9.30
CA MET A 1 -34.10 42.78 -10.15
C MET A 1 -33.58 41.61 -9.35
N THR A 2 -34.28 40.46 -9.36
CA THR A 2 -33.95 39.21 -8.62
C THR A 2 -34.69 37.98 -9.19
N THR A 3 -35.08 37.97 -10.48
CA THR A 3 -35.97 36.94 -11.04
C THR A 3 -35.28 35.87 -11.88
N GLU A 4 -33.94 35.88 -11.99
CA GLU A 4 -33.20 34.90 -12.82
C GLU A 4 -32.69 33.66 -12.05
N ASP A 5 -32.56 33.70 -10.71
CA ASP A 5 -32.02 32.56 -9.93
C ASP A 5 -33.07 31.60 -9.35
N ALA A 6 -34.33 32.05 -9.21
CA ALA A 6 -35.46 31.22 -8.73
C ALA A 6 -35.68 29.89 -9.48
N PRO A 7 -35.57 29.79 -10.83
CA PRO A 7 -35.82 28.53 -11.52
C PRO A 7 -34.83 27.42 -11.17
N HIS A 8 -33.58 27.76 -10.79
CA HIS A 8 -32.56 26.75 -10.47
C HIS A 8 -32.79 26.11 -9.10
N LEU A 9 -33.21 26.90 -8.10
CA LEU A 9 -33.50 26.40 -6.76
C LEU A 9 -34.71 25.45 -6.72
N ASP A 10 -35.78 25.79 -7.45
CA ASP A 10 -36.97 24.94 -7.52
C ASP A 10 -36.67 23.60 -8.21
N GLU A 11 -35.80 23.57 -9.22
CA GLU A 11 -35.31 22.33 -9.86
C GLU A 11 -34.49 21.47 -8.88
N LEU A 12 -33.64 22.09 -8.06
CA LEU A 12 -32.85 21.41 -7.04
C LEU A 12 -33.76 20.77 -5.97
N ILE A 13 -34.77 21.50 -5.49
CA ILE A 13 -35.75 21.01 -4.51
C ILE A 13 -36.58 19.85 -5.11
N ALA A 14 -37.04 19.98 -6.35
CA ALA A 14 -37.77 18.92 -7.05
C ALA A 14 -36.93 17.64 -7.20
N SER A 15 -35.65 17.77 -7.57
CA SER A 15 -34.74 16.62 -7.70
C SER A 15 -34.49 15.89 -6.38
N TRP A 16 -34.46 16.63 -5.26
CA TRP A 16 -34.31 16.10 -3.91
C TRP A 16 -35.59 15.37 -3.47
N ARG A 17 -36.76 15.97 -3.73
CA ARG A 17 -38.07 15.37 -3.46
C ARG A 17 -38.26 14.03 -4.19
N ASP A 18 -38.01 14.01 -5.50
CA ASP A 18 -38.08 12.81 -6.33
C ASP A 18 -37.16 11.68 -5.82
N TRP A 19 -36.02 12.02 -5.22
CA TRP A 19 -35.10 11.02 -4.67
C TRP A 19 -35.60 10.45 -3.34
N ILE A 20 -36.19 11.27 -2.47
CA ILE A 20 -36.76 10.82 -1.20
C ILE A 20 -38.00 9.96 -1.43
N GLU A 21 -38.89 10.38 -2.33
CA GLU A 21 -40.11 9.63 -2.68
C GLU A 21 -39.80 8.24 -3.28
N ARG A 22 -38.63 8.06 -3.90
CA ARG A 22 -38.19 6.76 -4.44
C ARG A 22 -37.75 5.75 -3.38
N ARG A 23 -37.59 6.13 -2.12
CA ARG A 23 -37.28 5.22 -1.01
C ARG A 23 -38.49 5.12 -0.09
N ASP A 24 -39.07 3.92 -0.03
CA ASP A 24 -40.36 3.52 0.57
C ASP A 24 -40.46 3.65 2.13
N ALA A 25 -39.72 4.59 2.73
CA ALA A 25 -39.54 4.70 4.18
C ALA A 25 -40.27 5.89 4.83
N LEU A 26 -40.84 6.81 4.05
CA LEU A 26 -41.49 8.03 4.56
C LEU A 26 -42.89 8.20 3.95
N SER A 27 -43.84 8.72 4.72
CA SER A 27 -45.16 9.07 4.19
C SER A 27 -45.07 10.37 3.39
N ILE A 28 -45.99 10.58 2.43
CA ILE A 28 -46.08 11.81 1.63
C ILE A 28 -46.10 13.07 2.52
N ARG A 29 -46.75 12.97 3.69
CA ARG A 29 -46.84 14.05 4.66
C ARG A 29 -45.49 14.40 5.30
N ASP A 30 -44.65 13.40 5.55
CA ASP A 30 -43.31 13.61 6.11
C ASP A 30 -42.37 14.25 5.08
N VAL A 31 -42.55 13.91 3.80
CA VAL A 31 -41.80 14.52 2.68
C VAL A 31 -42.16 16.01 2.54
N ASP A 32 -43.45 16.35 2.60
CA ASP A 32 -43.91 17.74 2.53
C ASP A 32 -43.40 18.57 3.74
N GLU A 33 -43.34 17.99 4.94
CA GLU A 33 -42.80 18.65 6.14
C GLU A 33 -41.28 18.90 6.02
N LEU A 34 -40.52 17.91 5.52
CA LEU A 34 -39.09 18.06 5.28
C LEU A 34 -38.79 19.07 4.17
N GLU A 35 -39.61 19.14 3.12
CA GLU A 35 -39.49 20.15 2.06
C GLU A 35 -39.71 21.56 2.61
N SER A 36 -40.74 21.75 3.44
CA SER A 36 -41.00 23.03 4.10
C SER A 36 -39.80 23.46 4.95
N HIS A 37 -39.25 22.56 5.76
CA HIS A 37 -38.06 22.84 6.57
C HIS A 37 -36.81 23.14 5.75
N LEU A 38 -36.68 22.52 4.57
CA LEU A 38 -35.58 22.79 3.65
C LEU A 38 -35.70 24.21 3.08
N ARG A 39 -36.88 24.59 2.58
CA ARG A 39 -37.18 25.93 2.04
C ARG A 39 -36.95 27.02 3.08
N ASP A 40 -37.49 26.86 4.29
CA ASP A 40 -37.30 27.83 5.39
C ASP A 40 -35.82 28.08 5.72
N ARG A 41 -34.99 27.03 5.63
CA ARG A 41 -33.54 27.14 5.90
C ARG A 41 -32.78 27.77 4.74
N VAL A 42 -33.18 27.49 3.50
CA VAL A 42 -32.62 28.16 2.33
C VAL A 42 -32.92 29.65 2.41
N ASP A 43 -34.17 30.04 2.66
CA ASP A 43 -34.58 31.44 2.78
C ASP A 43 -33.80 32.18 3.89
N ALA A 44 -33.60 31.53 5.04
CA ALA A 44 -32.81 32.09 6.13
C ALA A 44 -31.32 32.29 5.78
N LEU A 45 -30.76 31.42 4.93
CA LEU A 45 -29.37 31.48 4.47
C LEU A 45 -29.19 32.48 3.32
N THR A 46 -30.15 32.56 2.40
CA THR A 46 -30.21 33.60 1.35
C THR A 46 -30.37 34.98 1.98
N ALA A 47 -31.18 35.12 3.03
CA ALA A 47 -31.27 36.36 3.81
C ALA A 47 -29.94 36.76 4.48
N ALA A 48 -29.05 35.80 4.72
CA ALA A 48 -27.68 36.02 5.21
C ALA A 48 -26.65 36.28 4.10
N ARG A 49 -27.10 36.55 2.85
CA ARG A 49 -26.30 36.80 1.64
C ARG A 49 -25.52 35.60 1.10
N LEU A 50 -25.98 34.37 1.34
CA LEU A 50 -25.50 33.21 0.58
C LEU A 50 -26.23 33.16 -0.77
N THR A 51 -25.58 32.60 -1.79
CA THR A 51 -26.27 32.29 -3.06
C THR A 51 -27.26 31.15 -2.84
N ASP A 52 -28.31 31.06 -3.66
CA ASP A 52 -29.36 30.05 -3.50
C ASP A 52 -28.80 28.62 -3.53
N ASP A 53 -27.75 28.39 -4.33
CA ASP A 53 -27.06 27.11 -4.44
C ASP A 53 -26.23 26.76 -3.18
N GLU A 54 -25.52 27.74 -2.63
CA GLU A 54 -24.76 27.57 -1.39
C GLU A 54 -25.71 27.36 -0.21
N ALA A 55 -26.79 28.14 -0.16
CA ALA A 55 -27.85 28.03 0.82
C ALA A 55 -28.50 26.65 0.78
N PHE A 56 -28.83 26.12 -0.40
CA PHE A 56 -29.37 24.77 -0.59
C PHE A 56 -28.41 23.68 -0.09
N LEU A 57 -27.13 23.72 -0.49
CA LEU A 57 -26.14 22.72 -0.05
C LEU A 57 -25.93 22.72 1.47
N ILE A 58 -25.89 23.91 2.08
CA ILE A 58 -25.76 24.04 3.54
C ILE A 58 -27.04 23.57 4.23
N ALA A 59 -28.22 23.90 3.69
CA ALA A 59 -29.51 23.51 4.23
C ALA A 59 -29.68 21.98 4.21
N VAL A 60 -29.43 21.31 3.08
CA VAL A 60 -29.46 19.84 2.96
C VAL A 60 -28.48 19.17 3.92
N LYS A 61 -27.24 19.70 4.03
CA LYS A 61 -26.23 19.16 4.95
C LYS A 61 -26.63 19.33 6.43
N ARG A 62 -27.27 20.44 6.78
CA ARG A 62 -27.75 20.69 8.15
C ARG A 62 -29.02 19.90 8.45
N LEU A 63 -29.87 19.64 7.46
CA LEU A 63 -31.03 18.75 7.59
C LEU A 63 -30.56 17.30 7.84
N GLY A 64 -29.55 16.82 7.10
CA GLY A 64 -28.91 15.49 7.30
C GLY A 64 -28.05 15.31 8.54
N SER A 65 -27.88 16.36 9.37
CA SER A 65 -27.31 16.18 10.71
C SER A 65 -28.35 15.61 11.70
N MET A 66 -29.64 15.85 11.45
CA MET A 66 -30.76 15.36 12.25
C MET A 66 -31.35 14.05 11.71
N ASP A 67 -31.35 13.86 10.38
CA ASP A 67 -31.89 12.64 9.73
C ASP A 67 -30.81 11.80 9.01
N GLU A 68 -30.87 10.47 9.21
CA GLU A 68 -29.90 9.49 8.69
C GLU A 68 -29.97 9.36 7.15
N LEU A 69 -31.17 9.50 6.57
CA LEU A 69 -31.43 9.38 5.12
C LEU A 69 -30.87 10.57 4.31
N SER A 70 -31.01 11.79 4.86
CA SER A 70 -30.50 13.04 4.27
C SER A 70 -28.97 13.11 4.29
N ARG A 71 -28.33 12.40 5.22
CA ARG A 71 -26.86 12.25 5.27
C ARG A 71 -26.34 11.43 4.09
N GLU A 72 -27.07 10.41 3.68
CA GLU A 72 -26.72 9.54 2.55
C GLU A 72 -26.83 10.30 1.21
N TYR A 73 -27.88 11.11 1.04
CA TYR A 73 -28.02 12.01 -0.13
C TYR A 73 -26.89 13.04 -0.21
N ALA A 74 -26.59 13.71 0.91
CA ALA A 74 -25.52 14.70 0.98
C ALA A 74 -24.14 14.08 0.68
N ALA A 75 -23.89 12.85 1.11
CA ALA A 75 -22.64 12.14 0.81
C ALA A 75 -22.52 11.76 -0.67
N GLU A 76 -23.62 11.35 -1.32
CA GLU A 76 -23.62 10.85 -2.70
C GLU A 76 -23.66 11.97 -3.77
N HIS A 77 -24.37 13.07 -3.49
CA HIS A 77 -24.66 14.11 -4.50
C HIS A 77 -23.91 15.44 -4.31
N SER A 78 -23.37 15.74 -3.11
CA SER A 78 -22.57 16.97 -2.90
C SER A 78 -21.37 17.06 -3.85
N GLY A 79 -20.74 15.93 -4.18
CA GLY A 79 -19.62 15.88 -5.11
C GLY A 79 -19.98 16.06 -6.59
N ARG A 80 -21.25 15.93 -6.98
CA ARG A 80 -21.75 16.17 -8.35
C ARG A 80 -22.26 17.60 -8.51
N LEU A 81 -23.03 18.09 -7.54
CA LEU A 81 -23.49 19.48 -7.45
C LEU A 81 -22.31 20.46 -7.37
N TRP A 82 -21.32 20.18 -6.51
CA TRP A 82 -20.06 20.96 -6.46
C TRP A 82 -19.35 20.99 -7.81
N LYS A 83 -19.37 19.88 -8.57
CA LYS A 83 -18.75 19.82 -9.89
C LYS A 83 -19.53 20.58 -10.95
N GLN A 84 -20.86 20.62 -10.88
CA GLN A 84 -21.67 21.42 -11.81
C GLN A 84 -21.54 22.91 -11.52
N LEU A 85 -21.56 23.32 -10.25
CA LEU A 85 -21.42 24.72 -9.83
C LEU A 85 -20.05 25.31 -10.16
N VAL A 86 -18.96 24.58 -9.86
CA VAL A 86 -17.58 25.01 -10.21
C VAL A 86 -17.32 24.96 -11.73
N LEU A 87 -18.20 24.35 -12.52
CA LEU A 87 -18.10 24.30 -13.98
C LEU A 87 -19.08 25.22 -14.72
N HIS A 88 -20.04 25.86 -14.02
CA HIS A 88 -20.98 26.82 -14.61
C HIS A 88 -20.70 28.28 -14.22
N ASP A 89 -19.86 28.55 -13.22
CA ASP A 89 -19.45 29.91 -12.84
C ASP A 89 -18.31 30.47 -13.72
N SER A 90 -18.31 30.17 -15.02
CA SER A 90 -17.33 30.72 -15.98
C SER A 90 -17.97 31.25 -17.26
N SER A 91 -19.20 31.73 -17.17
CA SER A 91 -19.85 32.52 -18.21
C SER A 91 -20.54 33.71 -17.55
N ASP A 92 -19.74 34.73 -17.22
CA ASP A 92 -20.11 36.15 -17.36
C ASP A 92 -19.03 37.03 -16.72
N SER A 93 -17.97 37.30 -17.49
CA SER A 93 -17.11 38.48 -17.28
C SER A 93 -16.44 38.81 -18.62
N GLU A 94 -17.09 39.65 -19.43
CA GLU A 94 -16.44 40.32 -20.55
C GLU A 94 -15.34 41.25 -20.03
N GLY A 95 -14.12 41.17 -20.60
CA GLY A 95 -13.11 42.20 -20.39
C GLY A 95 -11.64 41.79 -20.48
N THR A 96 -11.16 41.58 -21.72
CA THR A 96 -9.81 41.92 -22.20
C THR A 96 -8.65 40.90 -22.04
N ASP A 97 -8.28 40.34 -23.20
CA ASP A 97 -6.98 39.82 -23.65
C ASP A 97 -6.34 38.59 -22.97
N ALA A 98 -6.72 37.41 -23.46
CA ALA A 98 -5.86 36.22 -23.49
C ALA A 98 -6.13 35.35 -24.74
N ALA A 99 -5.60 35.76 -25.90
CA ALA A 99 -5.55 34.92 -27.09
C ALA A 99 -4.41 33.89 -26.99
N ASN A 100 -4.69 32.74 -26.36
CA ASN A 100 -4.10 31.43 -26.69
C ASN A 100 -4.68 30.35 -25.77
N GLY A 101 -5.95 30.00 -26.02
CA GLY A 101 -6.73 29.10 -25.18
C GLY A 101 -7.29 27.88 -25.90
N THR A 102 -6.51 27.19 -26.74
CA THR A 102 -6.84 25.79 -27.08
C THR A 102 -6.51 24.93 -25.86
N MET A 103 -7.39 24.89 -24.85
CA MET A 103 -7.25 24.01 -23.69
C MET A 103 -7.65 22.59 -24.12
N PRO A 104 -6.69 21.66 -24.34
CA PRO A 104 -7.00 20.34 -24.86
C PRO A 104 -7.33 19.39 -23.72
N PHE A 105 -8.04 18.32 -24.07
CA PHE A 105 -8.46 17.15 -23.29
C PHE A 105 -7.38 16.48 -22.38
N VAL A 106 -6.14 16.96 -22.41
CA VAL A 106 -4.92 16.46 -21.75
C VAL A 106 -4.97 16.60 -20.22
N ARG A 107 -5.74 17.55 -19.66
CA ARG A 107 -5.72 17.85 -18.21
C ARG A 107 -6.39 16.77 -17.34
N ARG A 108 -7.07 15.78 -17.93
CA ARG A 108 -7.76 14.67 -17.22
C ARG A 108 -7.02 13.32 -17.31
N ALA A 109 -5.98 13.20 -18.13
CA ALA A 109 -5.07 12.05 -18.10
C ALA A 109 -4.09 12.22 -16.91
N ASN A 110 -4.59 11.97 -15.70
CA ASN A 110 -3.94 12.14 -14.41
C ASN A 110 -2.52 11.51 -14.34
N GLY A 111 -1.47 12.17 -14.84
CA GLY A 111 -0.07 11.73 -14.67
C GLY A 111 0.30 10.36 -15.26
N LEU A 112 -0.58 9.68 -16.02
CA LEU A 112 -0.29 8.37 -16.61
C LEU A 112 0.93 8.44 -17.54
N ALA A 113 0.99 9.46 -18.40
CA ALA A 113 2.13 9.67 -19.30
C ALA A 113 3.45 9.80 -18.53
N ILE A 114 3.42 10.44 -17.36
CA ILE A 114 4.61 10.61 -16.51
C ILE A 114 4.96 9.29 -15.81
N ALA A 115 3.97 8.56 -15.31
CA ALA A 115 4.19 7.23 -14.73
C ALA A 115 4.76 6.25 -15.76
N LEU A 116 4.26 6.28 -17.00
CA LEU A 116 4.79 5.49 -18.12
C LEU A 116 6.20 5.92 -18.49
N LEU A 117 6.47 7.24 -18.60
CA LEU A 117 7.80 7.75 -18.90
C LEU A 117 8.82 7.36 -17.82
N LEU A 118 8.46 7.46 -16.54
CA LEU A 118 9.29 7.00 -15.42
C LEU A 118 9.44 5.48 -15.41
N GLY A 119 8.40 4.73 -15.79
CA GLY A 119 8.45 3.27 -15.92
C GLY A 119 9.37 2.81 -17.05
N VAL A 120 9.31 3.47 -18.21
CA VAL A 120 10.25 3.26 -19.32
C VAL A 120 11.67 3.66 -18.89
N GLY A 121 11.83 4.77 -18.17
CA GLY A 121 13.10 5.19 -17.59
C GLY A 121 13.69 4.14 -16.65
N ALA A 122 12.87 3.51 -15.80
CA ALA A 122 13.29 2.42 -14.92
C ALA A 122 13.72 1.18 -15.70
N GLY A 123 12.98 0.80 -16.74
CA GLY A 123 13.37 -0.32 -17.63
C GLY A 123 14.68 -0.05 -18.36
N ILE A 124 14.85 1.17 -18.89
CA ILE A 124 16.11 1.61 -19.53
C ILE A 124 17.25 1.59 -18.51
N ALA A 125 17.06 2.06 -17.28
CA ALA A 125 18.10 2.04 -16.25
C ALA A 125 18.58 0.61 -15.95
N VAL A 126 17.66 -0.35 -15.88
CA VAL A 126 18.00 -1.78 -15.73
C VAL A 126 18.80 -2.29 -16.93
N LYS A 127 18.33 -2.07 -18.16
CA LYS A 127 19.03 -2.56 -19.37
C LYS A 127 20.36 -1.85 -19.64
N VAL A 128 20.47 -0.56 -19.37
CA VAL A 128 21.74 0.18 -19.48
C VAL A 128 22.75 -0.38 -18.50
N THR A 129 22.33 -0.69 -17.26
CA THR A 129 23.23 -1.30 -16.28
C THR A 129 23.68 -2.68 -16.75
N GLU A 130 22.73 -3.53 -17.18
CA GLU A 130 23.02 -4.87 -17.72
C GLU A 130 24.02 -4.83 -18.89
N LEU A 131 23.83 -3.92 -19.83
CA LEU A 131 24.73 -3.76 -20.99
C LEU A 131 26.10 -3.17 -20.64
N LEU A 132 26.20 -2.38 -19.56
CA LEU A 132 27.45 -1.77 -19.13
C LEU A 132 28.30 -2.71 -18.27
N THR A 133 27.67 -3.53 -17.43
CA THR A 133 28.38 -4.43 -16.51
C THR A 133 28.57 -5.83 -17.08
N ASP A 134 27.71 -6.28 -18.00
CA ASP A 134 27.65 -7.66 -18.50
C ASP A 134 27.59 -8.71 -17.38
N ASP A 135 27.07 -8.28 -16.22
CA ASP A 135 27.02 -9.06 -14.98
C ASP A 135 25.59 -9.01 -14.42
N PRO A 136 24.80 -10.09 -14.62
CA PRO A 136 23.45 -10.22 -14.09
C PRO A 136 23.37 -10.14 -12.56
N GLU A 137 24.43 -10.55 -11.85
CA GLU A 137 24.49 -10.55 -10.39
C GLU A 137 24.47 -9.12 -9.85
N LEU A 138 25.25 -8.23 -10.48
CA LEU A 138 25.30 -6.80 -10.15
C LEU A 138 23.97 -6.09 -10.42
N VAL A 139 23.30 -6.43 -11.52
CA VAL A 139 21.98 -5.87 -11.87
C VAL A 139 20.95 -6.29 -10.82
N PHE A 140 20.92 -7.58 -10.47
CA PHE A 140 19.98 -8.11 -9.48
C PHE A 140 20.24 -7.49 -8.09
N ARG A 141 21.51 -7.39 -7.68
CA ARG A 141 21.91 -6.77 -6.41
C ARG A 141 21.45 -5.32 -6.29
N ASN A 142 21.50 -4.57 -7.40
CA ASN A 142 21.15 -3.14 -7.43
C ASN A 142 19.70 -2.86 -7.85
N ILE A 143 18.83 -3.87 -7.98
CA ILE A 143 17.49 -3.67 -8.57
C ILE A 143 16.65 -2.62 -7.82
N ALA A 144 16.77 -2.56 -6.50
CA ALA A 144 16.09 -1.55 -5.68
C ALA A 144 16.61 -0.13 -5.96
N VAL A 145 17.93 0.01 -6.11
CA VAL A 145 18.60 1.28 -6.44
C VAL A 145 18.30 1.71 -7.88
N LEU A 146 18.09 0.77 -8.80
CA LEU A 146 17.77 1.06 -10.20
C LEU A 146 16.32 1.48 -10.40
N VAL A 147 15.37 0.84 -9.71
CA VAL A 147 13.92 1.04 -9.97
C VAL A 147 13.28 2.04 -9.01
N LEU A 148 13.57 1.98 -7.70
CA LEU A 148 12.86 2.79 -6.70
C LEU A 148 13.14 4.30 -6.76
N PRO A 149 14.26 4.83 -7.29
CA PRO A 149 14.39 6.29 -7.47
C PRO A 149 13.33 6.87 -8.40
N PHE A 150 12.88 6.10 -9.40
CA PHE A 150 11.79 6.53 -10.29
C PHE A 150 10.46 6.59 -9.55
N LEU A 151 10.21 5.67 -8.62
CA LEU A 151 9.05 5.72 -7.73
C LEU A 151 9.14 6.91 -6.76
N ALA A 152 10.32 7.19 -6.21
CA ALA A 152 10.56 8.38 -5.39
C ALA A 152 10.32 9.67 -6.19
N ALA A 153 10.76 9.72 -7.45
CA ALA A 153 10.53 10.84 -8.36
C ALA A 153 9.03 11.02 -8.66
N TRP A 154 8.29 9.92 -8.87
CA TRP A 154 6.83 9.94 -9.01
C TRP A 154 6.14 10.56 -7.79
N PHE A 155 6.52 10.16 -6.58
CA PHE A 155 5.98 10.75 -5.35
C PHE A 155 6.39 12.22 -5.19
N ALA A 156 7.64 12.57 -5.50
CA ALA A 156 8.13 13.93 -5.43
C ALA A 156 7.34 14.85 -6.38
N TRP A 157 7.08 14.39 -7.61
CA TRP A 157 6.27 15.12 -8.59
C TRP A 157 4.83 15.33 -8.11
N ARG A 158 4.19 14.29 -7.57
CA ARG A 158 2.79 14.34 -7.16
C ARG A 158 2.56 15.08 -5.85
N ARG A 159 3.50 14.99 -4.90
CA ARG A 159 3.32 15.47 -3.52
C ARG A 159 4.15 16.68 -3.13
N ARG A 160 5.15 17.07 -3.95
CA ARG A 160 6.02 18.25 -3.75
C ARG A 160 6.58 18.34 -2.32
N PRO A 161 7.34 17.34 -1.85
CA PRO A 161 7.94 17.34 -0.51
C PRO A 161 8.99 18.45 -0.38
N PRO A 162 9.35 18.84 0.86
CA PRO A 162 10.42 19.81 1.08
C PRO A 162 11.77 19.26 0.59
N VAL A 163 12.63 20.15 0.10
CA VAL A 163 13.94 19.81 -0.49
C VAL A 163 14.81 19.01 0.49
N GLY A 164 14.76 19.33 1.79
CA GLY A 164 15.50 18.59 2.82
C GLY A 164 15.12 17.10 2.90
N THR A 165 13.83 16.77 2.72
CA THR A 165 13.39 15.36 2.66
C THR A 165 13.89 14.67 1.39
N LEU A 166 13.87 15.36 0.25
CA LEU A 166 14.38 14.83 -1.00
C LEU A 166 15.89 14.54 -0.92
N LEU A 167 16.66 15.46 -0.34
CA LEU A 167 18.10 15.29 -0.12
C LEU A 167 18.40 14.13 0.84
N GLY A 168 17.64 14.00 1.93
CA GLY A 168 17.79 12.87 2.86
C GLY A 168 17.50 11.52 2.20
N VAL A 169 16.45 11.44 1.38
CA VAL A 169 16.11 10.24 0.61
C VAL A 169 17.17 9.93 -0.43
N ALA A 170 17.62 10.92 -1.20
CA ALA A 170 18.71 10.74 -2.17
C ALA A 170 20.00 10.26 -1.49
N GLY A 171 20.34 10.82 -0.32
CA GLY A 171 21.46 10.37 0.48
C GLY A 171 21.36 8.89 0.90
N ALA A 172 20.17 8.44 1.32
CA ALA A 172 19.94 7.03 1.64
C ALA A 172 20.11 6.11 0.42
N PHE A 173 19.63 6.51 -0.76
CA PHE A 173 19.87 5.78 -2.00
C PHE A 173 21.36 5.68 -2.33
N VAL A 174 22.11 6.78 -2.19
CA VAL A 174 23.56 6.80 -2.42
C VAL A 174 24.28 5.90 -1.42
N ILE A 175 23.95 5.97 -0.12
CA ILE A 175 24.57 5.12 0.90
C ILE A 175 24.35 3.63 0.60
N VAL A 176 23.13 3.24 0.26
CA VAL A 176 22.81 1.84 -0.09
C VAL A 176 23.51 1.44 -1.38
N ALA A 177 23.54 2.29 -2.40
CA ALA A 177 24.26 2.02 -3.64
C ALA A 177 25.77 1.85 -3.41
N LEU A 178 26.38 2.71 -2.60
CA LEU A 178 27.79 2.59 -2.25
C LEU A 178 28.06 1.30 -1.46
N ALA A 179 27.23 0.97 -0.47
CA ALA A 179 27.39 -0.28 0.28
C ALA A 179 27.29 -1.51 -0.65
N LEU A 180 26.29 -1.56 -1.53
CA LEU A 180 26.09 -2.68 -2.44
C LEU A 180 27.15 -2.81 -3.54
N ASN A 181 27.92 -1.76 -3.84
CA ASN A 181 28.91 -1.80 -4.93
C ASN A 181 30.38 -1.72 -4.44
N LEU A 182 30.64 -1.17 -3.25
CA LEU A 182 31.97 -1.11 -2.66
C LEU A 182 32.28 -2.31 -1.77
N TYR A 183 31.27 -3.01 -1.26
CA TYR A 183 31.50 -4.19 -0.44
C TYR A 183 31.99 -5.38 -1.30
N PRO A 184 33.10 -6.01 -0.91
CA PRO A 184 33.64 -7.17 -1.59
C PRO A 184 32.82 -8.42 -1.24
N PHE A 185 31.73 -8.68 -1.97
CA PHE A 185 30.91 -9.90 -1.81
C PHE A 185 31.58 -11.17 -2.36
N ASP A 186 32.89 -11.28 -2.25
CA ASP A 186 33.78 -12.32 -2.79
C ASP A 186 33.98 -13.50 -1.80
N GLY A 187 33.22 -13.52 -0.71
CA GLY A 187 33.33 -14.47 0.40
C GLY A 187 32.89 -15.91 0.07
N GLY A 188 33.69 -16.65 -0.69
CA GLY A 188 33.74 -18.11 -0.66
C GLY A 188 32.58 -18.87 -1.32
N SER A 189 32.82 -20.15 -1.62
CA SER A 189 31.86 -21.07 -2.21
C SER A 189 30.62 -21.25 -1.31
N SER A 190 29.59 -20.43 -1.50
CA SER A 190 28.31 -20.69 -0.82
C SER A 190 27.62 -21.92 -1.39
N THR A 191 26.87 -22.58 -0.53
CA THR A 191 25.99 -23.71 -0.84
C THR A 191 24.61 -23.27 -1.35
N VAL A 192 24.39 -21.97 -1.54
CA VAL A 192 23.08 -21.38 -1.88
C VAL A 192 23.27 -20.42 -3.05
N THR A 193 22.63 -20.73 -4.17
CA THR A 193 22.58 -19.88 -5.37
C THR A 193 21.16 -19.33 -5.50
N VAL A 194 20.96 -18.03 -5.31
CA VAL A 194 19.68 -17.36 -5.52
C VAL A 194 19.87 -16.25 -6.54
N ALA A 195 19.16 -16.34 -7.67
CA ALA A 195 19.24 -15.36 -8.75
C ALA A 195 20.69 -14.97 -9.10
N THR A 196 21.54 -15.99 -9.33
CA THR A 196 22.98 -15.89 -9.65
C THR A 196 23.93 -15.44 -8.53
N GLN A 197 23.43 -15.02 -7.37
CA GLN A 197 24.26 -14.66 -6.21
C GLN A 197 24.76 -15.89 -5.45
N ASN A 198 26.06 -15.88 -5.12
CA ASN A 198 26.77 -16.96 -4.44
C ASN A 198 27.27 -16.58 -3.03
N SER A 199 26.78 -15.48 -2.45
CA SER A 199 27.11 -15.07 -1.07
C SER A 199 25.81 -14.87 -0.27
N ALA A 200 25.76 -15.42 0.94
CA ALA A 200 24.58 -15.31 1.78
C ALA A 200 24.35 -13.85 2.22
N THR A 201 25.43 -13.13 2.53
CA THR A 201 25.38 -11.69 2.83
C THR A 201 24.95 -10.85 1.63
N ALA A 202 25.32 -11.21 0.40
CA ALA A 202 24.85 -10.50 -0.80
C ALA A 202 23.32 -10.61 -0.97
N VAL A 203 22.76 -11.81 -0.77
CA VAL A 203 21.30 -12.03 -0.85
C VAL A 203 20.57 -11.25 0.24
N LEU A 204 21.09 -11.29 1.47
CA LEU A 204 20.54 -10.54 2.61
C LEU A 204 20.60 -9.03 2.40
N ALA A 205 21.72 -8.51 1.89
CA ALA A 205 21.86 -7.10 1.56
C ALA A 205 20.92 -6.68 0.42
N THR A 206 20.73 -7.53 -0.59
CA THR A 206 19.79 -7.28 -1.69
C THR A 206 18.35 -7.17 -1.15
N ILE A 207 17.89 -8.15 -0.38
CA ILE A 207 16.54 -8.13 0.24
C ILE A 207 16.39 -6.94 1.19
N GLY A 208 17.39 -6.70 2.04
CA GLY A 208 17.43 -5.56 2.95
C GLY A 208 17.35 -4.22 2.22
N SER A 209 18.00 -4.09 1.06
CA SER A 209 17.95 -2.87 0.25
C SER A 209 16.56 -2.60 -0.32
N ILE A 210 15.85 -3.65 -0.78
CA ILE A 210 14.49 -3.53 -1.29
C ILE A 210 13.58 -3.01 -0.19
N VAL A 211 13.63 -3.61 1.00
CA VAL A 211 12.78 -3.23 2.14
C VAL A 211 13.15 -1.83 2.64
N ALA A 212 14.44 -1.54 2.83
CA ALA A 212 14.91 -0.26 3.35
C ALA A 212 14.55 0.88 2.40
N LEU A 213 14.87 0.75 1.11
CA LEU A 213 14.58 1.79 0.12
C LEU A 213 13.07 1.94 -0.11
N TRP A 214 12.28 0.87 -0.05
CA TRP A 214 10.81 0.98 -0.08
C TRP A 214 10.30 1.87 1.06
N LEU A 215 10.71 1.60 2.31
CA LEU A 215 10.32 2.40 3.47
C LEU A 215 10.82 3.85 3.39
N VAL A 216 12.04 4.07 2.88
CA VAL A 216 12.60 5.40 2.65
C VAL A 216 11.82 6.16 1.58
N THR A 217 11.41 5.52 0.47
CA THR A 217 10.55 6.16 -0.54
C THR A 217 9.19 6.57 0.04
N GLY A 218 8.67 5.84 1.03
CA GLY A 218 7.47 6.24 1.76
C GLY A 218 7.58 7.57 2.52
N ILE A 219 8.80 7.98 2.89
CA ILE A 219 9.03 9.30 3.53
C ILE A 219 8.75 10.44 2.53
N VAL A 220 9.02 10.22 1.24
CA VAL A 220 8.67 11.16 0.16
C VAL A 220 7.15 11.28 0.02
N ASP A 221 6.44 10.15 0.12
CA ASP A 221 4.99 10.09 0.06
C ASP A 221 4.33 10.83 1.26
N ALA A 222 5.01 10.83 2.41
CA ALA A 222 4.54 11.43 3.66
C ALA A 222 4.62 12.97 3.74
N ARG A 223 5.12 13.67 2.71
CA ARG A 223 5.26 15.16 2.67
C ARG A 223 6.02 15.77 3.86
N GLY A 224 6.92 15.00 4.49
CA GLY A 224 7.67 15.46 5.67
C GLY A 224 6.97 15.22 7.03
N VAL A 225 5.71 14.77 7.05
CA VAL A 225 4.95 14.43 8.29
C VAL A 225 5.01 12.93 8.60
N TRP A 226 6.14 12.30 8.29
CA TRP A 226 6.34 10.84 8.40
C TRP A 226 6.25 10.30 9.84
N ARG A 227 6.31 11.19 10.84
CA ARG A 227 6.17 10.84 12.26
C ARG A 227 4.72 10.61 12.69
N SER A 228 3.73 10.99 11.89
CA SER A 228 2.32 10.78 12.24
C SER A 228 1.86 9.36 11.91
N ASP A 229 1.10 8.77 12.84
CA ASP A 229 0.59 7.40 12.71
C ASP A 229 -0.35 7.26 11.51
N ARG A 230 -1.19 8.28 11.25
CA ARG A 230 -2.11 8.31 10.12
C ARG A 230 -1.39 8.24 8.78
N THR A 231 -0.33 9.03 8.59
CA THR A 231 0.44 9.02 7.33
C THR A 231 1.19 7.70 7.12
N ARG A 232 1.67 7.07 8.21
CA ARG A 232 2.26 5.74 8.15
C ARG A 232 1.24 4.67 7.75
N MET A 233 0.02 4.75 8.29
CA MET A 233 -1.07 3.85 7.89
C MET A 233 -1.45 4.05 6.42
N ASP A 234 -1.56 5.30 5.96
CA ASP A 234 -1.84 5.61 4.55
C ASP A 234 -0.78 5.00 3.61
N PHE A 235 0.51 5.05 3.99
CA PHE A 235 1.60 4.43 3.23
C PHE A 235 1.53 2.89 3.24
N LEU A 236 1.15 2.28 4.36
CA LEU A 236 0.95 0.83 4.46
C LEU A 236 -0.22 0.37 3.60
N ARG A 237 -1.33 1.10 3.61
CA ARG A 237 -2.47 0.85 2.72
C ARG A 237 -2.06 0.98 1.27
N PHE A 238 -1.36 2.06 0.91
CA PHE A 238 -0.79 2.23 -0.42
C PHE A 238 0.09 1.05 -0.82
N SER A 239 0.99 0.61 0.06
CA SER A 239 1.90 -0.52 -0.20
C SER A 239 1.16 -1.83 -0.44
N GLY A 240 0.13 -2.12 0.37
CA GLY A 240 -0.71 -3.30 0.20
C GLY A 240 -1.50 -3.28 -1.12
N GLU A 241 -2.13 -2.16 -1.45
CA GLU A 241 -2.85 -2.01 -2.72
C GLU A 241 -1.89 -2.06 -3.92
N TRP A 242 -0.74 -1.40 -3.83
CA TRP A 242 0.30 -1.43 -4.84
C TRP A 242 0.77 -2.86 -5.12
N LEU A 243 1.02 -3.65 -4.08
CA LEU A 243 1.45 -5.04 -4.21
C LEU A 243 0.41 -5.88 -4.95
N VAL A 244 -0.88 -5.70 -4.63
CA VAL A 244 -1.97 -6.42 -5.31
C VAL A 244 -2.02 -6.06 -6.80
N TYR A 245 -1.89 -4.77 -7.17
CA TYR A 245 -1.84 -4.38 -8.59
C TYR A 245 -0.60 -4.89 -9.29
N TYR A 246 0.55 -4.83 -8.63
CA TYR A 246 1.81 -5.31 -9.18
C TYR A 246 1.72 -6.80 -9.49
N VAL A 247 1.22 -7.62 -8.55
CA VAL A 247 1.02 -9.06 -8.75
C VAL A 247 0.01 -9.32 -9.86
N LEU A 248 -1.10 -8.59 -9.92
CA LEU A 248 -2.09 -8.76 -10.99
C LEU A 248 -1.49 -8.45 -12.37
N ILE A 249 -0.75 -7.34 -12.49
CA ILE A 249 -0.04 -6.97 -13.72
C ILE A 249 1.01 -8.00 -14.07
N ALA A 250 1.77 -8.51 -13.10
CA ALA A 250 2.79 -9.52 -13.32
C ALA A 250 2.20 -10.85 -13.81
N ILE A 251 1.06 -11.30 -13.25
CA ILE A 251 0.36 -12.51 -13.69
C ILE A 251 -0.14 -12.33 -15.13
N VAL A 252 -0.84 -11.22 -15.41
CA VAL A 252 -1.38 -10.96 -16.75
C VAL A 252 -0.26 -10.76 -17.77
N GLY A 253 0.78 -10.01 -17.41
CA GLY A 253 1.95 -9.76 -18.26
C GLY A 253 2.77 -11.03 -18.51
N GLY A 254 2.95 -11.87 -17.50
CA GLY A 254 3.61 -13.17 -17.63
C GLY A 254 2.81 -14.14 -18.50
N ALA A 255 1.48 -14.21 -18.31
CA ALA A 255 0.60 -15.03 -19.14
C ALA A 255 0.60 -14.57 -20.60
N LEU A 256 0.51 -13.25 -20.84
CA LEU A 256 0.61 -12.67 -22.19
C LEU A 256 1.97 -12.96 -22.82
N SER A 257 3.05 -12.83 -22.05
CA SER A 257 4.42 -13.13 -22.52
C SER A 257 4.54 -14.61 -22.91
N GLY A 258 4.06 -15.53 -22.06
CA GLY A 258 4.07 -16.97 -22.35
C GLY A 258 3.21 -17.34 -23.57
N LEU A 259 2.03 -16.72 -23.70
CA LEU A 259 1.19 -16.91 -24.89
C LEU A 259 1.89 -16.40 -26.15
N THR A 260 2.57 -15.26 -26.07
CA THR A 260 3.32 -14.68 -27.19
C THR A 260 4.43 -15.64 -27.61
N VAL A 261 5.23 -16.16 -26.66
CA VAL A 261 6.26 -17.18 -26.94
C VAL A 261 5.64 -18.41 -27.62
N ALA A 262 4.51 -18.93 -27.12
CA ALA A 262 3.85 -20.09 -27.71
C ALA A 262 3.35 -19.85 -29.14
N VAL A 263 2.79 -18.68 -29.43
CA VAL A 263 2.31 -18.31 -30.77
C VAL A 263 3.46 -18.21 -31.76
N PHE A 264 4.56 -17.54 -31.40
CA PHE A 264 5.71 -17.43 -32.30
C PHE A 264 6.47 -18.76 -32.48
N ALA A 265 6.53 -19.58 -31.43
CA ALA A 265 7.06 -20.94 -31.53
C ALA A 265 6.29 -21.81 -32.54
N SER A 266 4.97 -21.61 -32.68
CA SER A 266 4.17 -22.31 -33.71
C SER A 266 4.58 -21.97 -35.15
N ILE A 267 5.17 -20.80 -35.36
CA ILE A 267 5.68 -20.30 -36.65
C ILE A 267 7.19 -20.60 -36.78
N GLN A 268 7.77 -21.40 -35.88
CA GLN A 268 9.21 -21.72 -35.84
C GLN A 268 10.10 -20.49 -35.60
N VAL A 269 9.59 -19.47 -34.91
CA VAL A 269 10.37 -18.28 -34.50
C VAL A 269 10.59 -18.33 -32.99
N ASP A 270 11.85 -18.49 -32.56
CA ASP A 270 12.20 -18.43 -31.15
C ASP A 270 12.38 -16.98 -30.69
N ILE A 271 11.40 -16.50 -29.93
CA ILE A 271 11.41 -15.17 -29.29
C ILE A 271 11.60 -15.26 -27.77
N ALA A 272 11.82 -16.46 -27.21
CA ALA A 272 11.99 -16.62 -25.78
C ALA A 272 13.15 -15.76 -25.22
N PRO A 273 14.33 -15.68 -25.88
CA PRO A 273 15.41 -14.79 -25.42
C PRO A 273 14.98 -13.33 -25.36
N PHE A 274 14.29 -12.84 -26.40
CA PHE A 274 13.77 -11.47 -26.43
C PHE A 274 12.80 -11.19 -25.28
N VAL A 275 11.90 -12.12 -24.98
CA VAL A 275 10.93 -11.95 -23.89
C VAL A 275 11.61 -11.95 -22.52
N VAL A 276 12.55 -12.87 -22.28
CA VAL A 276 13.24 -13.00 -20.99
C VAL A 276 14.21 -11.85 -20.76
N GLU A 277 14.95 -11.42 -21.78
CA GLU A 277 15.96 -10.37 -21.63
C GLU A 277 15.34 -8.97 -21.67
N TRP A 278 14.34 -8.72 -22.52
CA TRP A 278 13.82 -7.37 -22.73
C TRP A 278 12.45 -7.15 -22.09
N VAL A 279 11.49 -8.01 -22.42
CA VAL A 279 10.09 -7.78 -22.05
C VAL A 279 9.87 -7.93 -20.55
N LEU A 280 10.40 -8.99 -19.93
CA LEU A 280 10.19 -9.26 -18.50
C LEU A 280 10.85 -8.21 -17.60
N PRO A 281 12.15 -7.83 -17.76
CA PRO A 281 12.78 -6.86 -16.87
C PRO A 281 12.19 -5.45 -17.04
N CYS A 282 11.95 -5.02 -18.28
CA CYS A 282 11.33 -3.72 -18.55
C CYS A 282 9.88 -3.68 -18.08
N GLY A 283 9.14 -4.78 -18.28
CA GLY A 283 7.76 -4.94 -17.81
C GLY A 283 7.66 -4.91 -16.30
N ALA A 284 8.55 -5.63 -15.59
CA ALA A 284 8.61 -5.63 -14.12
C ALA A 284 8.96 -4.24 -13.57
N ALA A 285 9.99 -3.57 -14.10
CA ALA A 285 10.36 -2.22 -13.69
C ALA A 285 9.24 -1.20 -13.96
N GLY A 286 8.62 -1.26 -15.16
CA GLY A 286 7.49 -0.41 -15.51
C GLY A 286 6.25 -0.67 -14.67
N ALA A 287 5.98 -1.93 -14.32
CA ALA A 287 4.83 -2.32 -13.49
C ALA A 287 4.90 -1.69 -12.10
N VAL A 288 6.09 -1.41 -11.54
CA VAL A 288 6.23 -0.68 -10.27
C VAL A 288 5.55 0.68 -10.34
N LEU A 289 5.81 1.45 -11.41
CA LEU A 289 5.26 2.79 -11.60
C LEU A 289 3.79 2.77 -12.02
N VAL A 290 3.41 1.86 -12.93
CA VAL A 290 2.02 1.71 -13.37
C VAL A 290 1.12 1.31 -12.21
N SER A 291 1.59 0.41 -11.33
CA SER A 291 0.87 0.04 -10.11
C SER A 291 0.70 1.24 -9.17
N ALA A 292 1.76 2.04 -8.97
CA ALA A 292 1.69 3.24 -8.12
C ALA A 292 0.72 4.29 -8.66
N TRP A 293 0.64 4.42 -9.99
CA TRP A 293 -0.35 5.25 -10.66
C TRP A 293 -1.78 4.72 -10.48
N LEU A 294 -1.99 3.41 -10.68
CA LEU A 294 -3.30 2.76 -10.55
C LEU A 294 -3.90 2.94 -9.16
N VAL A 295 -3.11 2.75 -8.10
CA VAL A 295 -3.55 3.01 -6.71
C VAL A 295 -4.05 4.45 -6.57
N GLY A 296 -3.31 5.41 -7.15
CA GLY A 296 -3.66 6.82 -7.12
C GLY A 296 -4.89 7.23 -7.93
N ALA A 297 -5.18 6.51 -9.02
CA ALA A 297 -6.27 6.82 -9.95
C ALA A 297 -7.64 6.30 -9.48
N LYS A 298 -7.66 5.36 -8.52
CA LYS A 298 -8.83 4.52 -8.24
C LYS A 298 -9.85 5.05 -7.23
N GLN A 299 -9.90 6.36 -7.00
CA GLN A 299 -10.58 6.98 -5.86
C GLN A 299 -12.10 6.74 -5.66
N ARG A 300 -12.80 5.85 -6.38
CA ARG A 300 -14.26 5.63 -6.16
C ARG A 300 -14.84 4.22 -6.31
N VAL A 301 -14.12 3.16 -6.72
CA VAL A 301 -14.80 1.88 -7.05
C VAL A 301 -14.21 0.62 -6.38
N ILE A 302 -13.01 0.67 -5.75
CA ILE A 302 -12.41 -0.52 -5.13
C ILE A 302 -11.89 -0.27 -3.70
N GLU A 303 -12.66 0.40 -2.85
CA GLU A 303 -12.39 0.37 -1.39
C GLU A 303 -12.67 -1.03 -0.77
N ASN A 304 -13.18 -1.97 -1.57
CA ASN A 304 -13.67 -3.27 -1.09
C ASN A 304 -12.72 -4.47 -1.27
N ILE A 305 -11.53 -4.38 -1.88
CA ILE A 305 -10.63 -5.57 -1.92
C ILE A 305 -10.05 -5.85 -0.54
N ALA A 306 -9.66 -4.80 0.22
CA ALA A 306 -8.98 -5.00 1.50
C ALA A 306 -9.81 -5.74 2.55
N PRO A 307 -11.08 -5.39 2.77
CA PRO A 307 -11.95 -6.13 3.68
C PRO A 307 -12.25 -7.56 3.18
N VAL A 308 -12.31 -7.79 1.86
CA VAL A 308 -12.62 -9.11 1.31
C VAL A 308 -11.43 -10.07 1.48
N LEU A 309 -10.22 -9.62 1.14
CA LEU A 309 -9.02 -10.44 1.26
C LEU A 309 -8.79 -10.87 2.72
N THR A 310 -8.89 -9.95 3.66
CA THR A 310 -8.69 -10.25 5.09
C THR A 310 -9.74 -11.24 5.61
N LYS A 311 -11.02 -11.07 5.23
CA LYS A 311 -12.08 -12.01 5.62
C LYS A 311 -11.87 -13.45 5.11
N VAL A 312 -11.21 -13.61 3.96
CA VAL A 312 -10.91 -14.94 3.38
C VAL A 312 -9.62 -15.53 3.94
N PHE A 313 -8.55 -14.73 3.98
CA PHE A 313 -7.22 -15.22 4.31
C PHE A 313 -6.98 -15.34 5.81
N THR A 314 -7.54 -14.46 6.65
CA THR A 314 -7.34 -14.54 8.12
C THR A 314 -7.81 -15.87 8.71
N PRO A 315 -9.02 -16.41 8.41
CA PRO A 315 -9.42 -17.73 8.89
C PRO A 315 -8.51 -18.86 8.39
N LEU A 316 -8.13 -18.83 7.11
CA LEU A 316 -7.27 -19.85 6.49
C LEU A 316 -5.89 -19.88 7.15
N PHE A 317 -5.26 -18.72 7.35
CA PHE A 317 -3.98 -18.61 8.03
C PHE A 317 -4.08 -19.00 9.50
N THR A 318 -5.20 -18.69 10.17
CA THR A 318 -5.44 -19.15 11.55
C THR A 318 -5.43 -20.68 11.62
N LEU A 319 -6.16 -21.35 10.73
CA LEU A 319 -6.22 -22.80 10.68
C LEU A 319 -4.86 -23.40 10.36
N MET A 320 -4.13 -22.81 9.41
CA MET A 320 -2.77 -23.21 9.06
C MET A 320 -1.82 -23.08 10.25
N MET A 321 -1.83 -21.96 10.99
CA MET A 321 -1.01 -21.77 12.19
C MET A 321 -1.31 -22.83 13.25
N LEU A 322 -2.59 -23.10 13.50
CA LEU A 322 -3.00 -24.14 14.45
C LEU A 322 -2.54 -25.52 14.00
N ALA A 323 -2.67 -25.85 12.70
CA ALA A 323 -2.17 -27.09 12.14
C ALA A 323 -0.65 -27.23 12.29
N LEU A 324 0.10 -26.14 12.07
CA LEU A 324 1.54 -26.11 12.27
C LEU A 324 1.91 -26.34 13.74
N ILE A 325 1.21 -25.73 14.69
CA ILE A 325 1.43 -26.00 16.12
C ILE A 325 1.18 -27.47 16.45
N VAL A 326 0.05 -28.04 15.98
CA VAL A 326 -0.30 -29.45 16.24
C VAL A 326 0.74 -30.38 15.64
N ALA A 327 1.12 -30.18 14.37
CA ALA A 327 2.16 -30.96 13.71
C ALA A 327 3.49 -30.86 14.46
N SER A 328 3.83 -29.66 14.93
CA SER A 328 5.06 -29.42 15.69
C SER A 328 5.09 -30.21 17.01
N VAL A 329 4.00 -30.16 17.78
CA VAL A 329 3.89 -30.88 19.05
C VAL A 329 3.89 -32.40 18.84
N MET A 330 3.29 -32.90 17.75
CA MET A 330 3.26 -34.34 17.48
C MET A 330 4.61 -34.90 17.03
N GLN A 331 5.36 -34.15 16.22
CA GLN A 331 6.62 -34.64 15.66
C GLN A 331 7.74 -34.70 16.71
N TRP A 332 7.68 -33.91 17.79
CA TRP A 332 8.73 -33.71 18.82
C TRP A 332 10.14 -33.39 18.27
N ASN A 333 10.30 -33.23 16.95
CA ASN A 333 11.59 -33.13 16.27
C ASN A 333 11.73 -31.88 15.38
N LEU A 334 11.33 -30.70 15.86
CA LEU A 334 11.58 -29.45 15.10
C LEU A 334 13.04 -29.02 15.13
N VAL A 335 13.84 -29.59 16.04
CA VAL A 335 15.27 -29.29 16.15
C VAL A 335 16.02 -29.83 14.91
N ASP A 336 15.61 -30.98 14.36
CA ASP A 336 16.16 -31.54 13.11
C ASP A 336 15.50 -31.00 11.82
N GLY A 337 14.58 -30.04 11.92
CA GLY A 337 13.91 -29.47 10.76
C GLY A 337 14.91 -28.97 9.72
N SER A 338 14.62 -29.17 8.42
CA SER A 338 15.52 -28.72 7.35
C SER A 338 15.60 -27.18 7.32
N ARG A 339 16.68 -26.62 6.77
CA ARG A 339 16.87 -25.15 6.74
C ARG A 339 15.75 -24.46 5.95
N GLU A 340 15.24 -25.12 4.93
CA GLU A 340 14.14 -24.64 4.10
C GLU A 340 12.84 -24.51 4.91
N LEU A 341 12.61 -25.41 5.88
CA LEU A 341 11.45 -25.36 6.75
C LEU A 341 11.46 -24.12 7.67
N LEU A 342 12.61 -23.77 8.23
CA LEU A 342 12.76 -22.57 9.08
C LEU A 342 12.52 -21.29 8.27
N ILE A 343 13.06 -21.21 7.05
CA ILE A 343 12.83 -20.08 6.14
C ILE A 343 11.34 -19.98 5.76
N ALA A 344 10.67 -21.12 5.55
CA ALA A 344 9.25 -21.14 5.27
C ALA A 344 8.41 -20.62 6.45
N PHE A 345 8.77 -20.98 7.69
CA PHE A 345 8.11 -20.42 8.88
C PHE A 345 8.26 -18.90 8.97
N ASP A 346 9.45 -18.36 8.75
CA ASP A 346 9.69 -16.91 8.75
C ASP A 346 8.82 -16.20 7.71
N ALA A 347 8.79 -16.73 6.48
CA ALA A 347 7.96 -16.19 5.41
C ALA A 347 6.48 -16.17 5.81
N VAL A 348 6.00 -17.23 6.46
CA VAL A 348 4.63 -17.33 6.93
C VAL A 348 4.33 -16.30 8.05
N LEU A 349 5.24 -16.08 8.99
CA LEU A 349 5.09 -15.07 10.04
C LEU A 349 5.04 -13.65 9.45
N ILE A 350 5.88 -13.34 8.45
CA ILE A 350 5.83 -12.07 7.72
C ILE A 350 4.45 -11.88 7.08
N VAL A 351 3.89 -12.93 6.45
CA VAL A 351 2.55 -12.86 5.85
C VAL A 351 1.48 -12.64 6.91
N VAL A 352 1.59 -13.26 8.09
CA VAL A 352 0.66 -13.01 9.20
C VAL A 352 0.70 -11.54 9.64
N VAL A 353 1.89 -10.95 9.76
CA VAL A 353 2.03 -9.52 10.07
C VAL A 353 1.45 -8.65 8.96
N ALA A 354 1.67 -9.00 7.69
CA ALA A 354 1.07 -8.29 6.56
C ALA A 354 -0.46 -8.36 6.60
N LEU A 355 -1.04 -9.52 6.88
CA LEU A 355 -2.48 -9.71 7.07
C LEU A 355 -3.01 -8.92 8.27
N LEU A 356 -2.26 -8.87 9.38
CA LEU A 356 -2.60 -8.06 10.55
C LEU A 356 -2.71 -6.57 10.18
N VAL A 357 -1.67 -6.02 9.55
CA VAL A 357 -1.63 -4.63 9.10
C VAL A 357 -2.81 -4.35 8.15
N TYR A 358 -3.06 -5.26 7.22
CA TYR A 358 -4.12 -5.11 6.23
C TYR A 358 -5.52 -5.18 6.86
N ALA A 359 -5.73 -6.08 7.83
CA ALA A 359 -6.96 -6.17 8.60
C ALA A 359 -7.22 -4.92 9.45
N ILE A 360 -6.17 -4.33 10.04
CA ILE A 360 -6.29 -3.06 10.76
C ILE A 360 -6.66 -1.93 9.80
N SER A 361 -6.01 -1.85 8.63
CA SER A 361 -6.28 -0.82 7.60
C SER A 361 -7.72 -0.86 7.07
N ALA A 362 -8.32 -2.05 6.96
CA ALA A 362 -9.66 -2.26 6.39
C ALA A 362 -10.80 -2.09 7.41
N ARG A 363 -10.49 -1.99 8.70
CA ARG A 363 -11.49 -1.93 9.78
C ARG A 363 -11.91 -0.50 10.05
N ASP A 364 -13.22 -0.27 10.18
CA ASP A 364 -13.73 1.00 10.69
C ASP A 364 -13.38 1.15 12.20
N PRO A 365 -12.64 2.20 12.60
CA PRO A 365 -12.29 2.44 13.99
C PRO A 365 -13.49 2.64 14.93
N ALA A 366 -14.64 3.09 14.41
CA ALA A 366 -15.84 3.37 15.20
C ALA A 366 -16.64 2.09 15.53
N VAL A 367 -16.40 0.99 14.81
CA VAL A 367 -17.15 -0.26 14.96
C VAL A 367 -16.67 -1.04 16.19
N ARG A 368 -17.62 -1.50 17.00
CA ARG A 368 -17.39 -2.30 18.21
C ARG A 368 -16.69 -3.64 17.89
N PRO A 369 -15.95 -4.24 18.86
CA PRO A 369 -15.30 -5.53 18.64
C PRO A 369 -16.30 -6.63 18.26
N GLY A 370 -16.07 -7.30 17.12
CA GLY A 370 -16.89 -8.37 16.57
C GLY A 370 -16.28 -9.77 16.73
N TRP A 371 -16.89 -10.77 16.07
CA TRP A 371 -16.35 -12.14 16.03
C TRP A 371 -15.02 -12.20 15.28
N PHE A 372 -14.87 -11.39 14.23
CA PHE A 372 -13.65 -11.35 13.42
C PHE A 372 -12.44 -10.87 14.23
N ASP A 373 -12.64 -9.89 15.13
CA ASP A 373 -11.57 -9.43 16.02
C ASP A 373 -11.09 -10.54 16.97
N ARG A 374 -11.97 -11.48 17.37
CA ARG A 374 -11.59 -12.66 18.17
C ARG A 374 -10.83 -13.69 17.35
N LEU A 375 -11.24 -13.91 16.11
CA LEU A 375 -10.49 -14.77 15.18
C LEU A 375 -9.08 -14.20 14.96
N GLN A 376 -8.96 -12.89 14.83
CA GLN A 376 -7.66 -12.22 14.71
C GLN A 376 -6.80 -12.42 15.96
N VAL A 377 -7.36 -12.33 17.17
CA VAL A 377 -6.65 -12.69 18.40
C VAL A 377 -6.15 -14.13 18.35
N LEU A 378 -6.99 -15.07 17.91
CA LEU A 378 -6.60 -16.48 17.80
C LEU A 378 -5.47 -16.67 16.78
N MET A 379 -5.53 -15.99 15.62
CA MET A 379 -4.47 -15.98 14.62
C MET A 379 -3.15 -15.49 15.21
N LEU A 380 -3.17 -14.35 15.92
CA LEU A 380 -1.97 -13.76 16.51
C LEU A 380 -1.40 -14.62 17.63
N ALA A 381 -2.24 -15.21 18.47
CA ALA A 381 -1.81 -16.13 19.51
C ALA A 381 -1.17 -17.40 18.92
N ALA A 382 -1.76 -17.94 17.85
CA ALA A 382 -1.19 -19.09 17.15
C ALA A 382 0.13 -18.73 16.45
N ALA A 383 0.21 -17.58 15.79
CA ALA A 383 1.46 -17.10 15.18
C ALA A 383 2.57 -16.89 16.23
N LEU A 384 2.23 -16.31 17.38
CA LEU A 384 3.17 -16.17 18.51
C LEU A 384 3.65 -17.54 19.00
N GLY A 385 2.77 -18.54 19.07
CA GLY A 385 3.14 -19.91 19.42
C GLY A 385 4.12 -20.53 18.42
N VAL A 386 3.84 -20.39 17.12
CA VAL A 386 4.75 -20.85 16.05
C VAL A 386 6.09 -20.14 16.13
N ASP A 387 6.11 -18.82 16.27
CA ASP A 387 7.33 -18.01 16.39
C ASP A 387 8.21 -18.45 17.56
N VAL A 388 7.63 -18.70 18.74
CA VAL A 388 8.36 -19.24 19.89
C VAL A 388 8.96 -20.62 19.58
N ILE A 389 8.21 -21.51 18.94
CA ILE A 389 8.70 -22.85 18.57
C ILE A 389 9.90 -22.72 17.62
N VAL A 390 9.79 -21.88 16.60
CA VAL A 390 10.85 -21.64 15.59
C VAL A 390 12.08 -21.02 16.25
N LEU A 391 11.89 -20.03 17.13
CA LEU A 391 12.98 -19.39 17.86
C LEU A 391 13.75 -20.38 18.73
N VAL A 392 13.06 -21.26 19.45
CA VAL A 392 13.69 -22.32 20.25
C VAL A 392 14.48 -23.27 19.37
N ALA A 393 13.91 -23.71 18.24
CA ALA A 393 14.60 -24.58 17.29
C ALA A 393 15.87 -23.93 16.71
N MET A 394 15.80 -22.64 16.35
CA MET A 394 16.96 -21.89 15.86
C MET A 394 18.06 -21.72 16.89
N ILE A 395 17.71 -21.43 18.15
CA ILE A 395 18.68 -21.27 19.24
C ILE A 395 19.41 -22.58 19.50
N ALA A 396 18.66 -23.69 19.61
CA ALA A 396 19.23 -25.02 19.80
C ALA A 396 20.24 -25.35 18.68
N ARG A 397 19.84 -25.13 17.42
CA ARG A 397 20.68 -25.40 16.25
C ARG A 397 21.91 -24.48 16.15
N THR A 398 21.79 -23.22 16.56
CA THR A 398 22.91 -22.27 16.52
C THR A 398 23.99 -22.63 17.55
N GLY A 399 23.58 -23.16 18.70
CA GLY A 399 24.51 -23.69 19.71
C GLY A 399 25.35 -24.87 19.22
N GLU A 400 24.80 -25.70 18.32
CA GLU A 400 25.47 -26.90 17.79
C GLU A 400 26.36 -26.63 16.56
N PHE A 401 25.94 -25.73 15.66
CA PHE A 401 26.57 -25.55 14.34
C PHE A 401 27.19 -24.16 14.12
N GLY A 402 27.33 -23.35 15.17
CA GLY A 402 27.89 -21.99 15.10
C GLY A 402 27.02 -20.95 14.38
N PHE A 403 27.44 -19.69 14.49
CA PHE A 403 26.79 -18.54 13.87
C PHE A 403 27.10 -18.46 12.37
N SER A 404 26.07 -18.24 11.55
CA SER A 404 26.22 -17.87 10.13
C SER A 404 25.36 -16.64 9.83
N ALA A 405 25.68 -15.92 8.75
CA ALA A 405 24.95 -14.71 8.35
C ALA A 405 23.43 -14.98 8.25
N ASN A 406 23.04 -16.03 7.53
CA ASN A 406 21.63 -16.39 7.35
C ASN A 406 20.94 -16.77 8.68
N LYS A 407 21.60 -17.58 9.54
CA LYS A 407 21.01 -17.96 10.84
C LYS A 407 20.82 -16.76 11.74
N THR A 408 21.80 -15.86 11.78
CA THR A 408 21.75 -14.66 12.62
C THR A 408 20.70 -13.67 12.11
N ALA A 409 20.57 -13.56 10.78
CA ALA A 409 19.53 -12.74 10.15
C ALA A 409 18.13 -13.27 10.46
N SER A 410 17.90 -14.58 10.30
CA SER A 410 16.63 -15.22 10.62
C SER A 410 16.29 -15.12 12.12
N LEU A 411 17.26 -15.34 13.01
CA LEU A 411 17.07 -15.19 14.46
C LEU A 411 16.71 -13.75 14.85
N GLY A 412 17.41 -12.76 14.29
CA GLY A 412 17.10 -11.35 14.54
C GLY A 412 15.72 -10.95 14.03
N LEU A 413 15.35 -11.42 12.84
CA LEU A 413 14.02 -11.19 12.28
C LEU A 413 12.91 -11.81 13.17
N ASN A 414 13.08 -13.05 13.61
CA ASN A 414 12.10 -13.70 14.50
C ASN A 414 12.00 -12.96 15.84
N LEU A 415 13.09 -12.50 16.43
CA LEU A 415 13.03 -11.72 17.66
C LEU A 415 12.23 -10.41 17.49
N ILE A 416 12.41 -9.74 16.36
CA ILE A 416 11.65 -8.55 15.97
C ILE A 416 10.17 -8.89 15.77
N LEU A 417 9.86 -9.98 15.05
CA LEU A 417 8.49 -10.44 14.84
C LEU A 417 7.83 -10.85 16.17
N LEU A 418 8.52 -11.57 17.04
CA LEU A 418 8.06 -12.00 18.36
C LEU A 418 7.67 -10.79 19.22
N ALA A 419 8.54 -9.79 19.29
CA ALA A 419 8.27 -8.57 20.05
C ALA A 419 7.05 -7.82 19.49
N ASN A 420 6.93 -7.71 18.16
CA ASN A 420 5.77 -7.09 17.54
C ASN A 420 4.48 -7.89 17.80
N LEU A 421 4.49 -9.20 17.53
CA LEU A 421 3.35 -10.11 17.65
C LEU A 421 2.87 -10.22 19.10
N ALA A 422 3.78 -10.32 20.06
CA ALA A 422 3.43 -10.40 21.49
C ALA A 422 2.66 -9.14 21.93
N TRP A 423 3.18 -7.96 21.58
CA TRP A 423 2.53 -6.70 21.95
C TRP A 423 1.24 -6.46 21.16
N ALA A 424 1.22 -6.81 19.88
CA ALA A 424 0.02 -6.76 19.05
C ALA A 424 -1.10 -7.66 19.61
N THR A 425 -0.76 -8.89 20.01
CA THR A 425 -1.68 -9.84 20.64
C THR A 425 -2.23 -9.27 21.94
N TRP A 426 -1.37 -8.69 22.79
CA TRP A 426 -1.79 -8.09 24.05
C TRP A 426 -2.75 -6.91 23.85
N LEU A 427 -2.43 -5.99 22.92
CA LEU A 427 -3.30 -4.87 22.59
C LEU A 427 -4.62 -5.33 21.96
N GLN A 428 -4.58 -6.32 21.07
CA GLN A 428 -5.78 -6.87 20.43
C GLN A 428 -6.69 -7.57 21.45
N ILE A 429 -6.13 -8.31 22.41
CA ILE A 429 -6.88 -8.86 23.54
C ILE A 429 -7.50 -7.73 24.37
N GLY A 430 -6.74 -6.67 24.65
CA GLY A 430 -7.22 -5.48 25.35
C GLY A 430 -8.39 -4.81 24.63
N PHE A 431 -8.32 -4.71 23.31
CA PHE A 431 -9.38 -4.17 22.46
C PHE A 431 -10.65 -5.04 22.48
N VAL A 432 -10.50 -6.36 22.30
CA VAL A 432 -11.64 -7.31 22.38
C VAL A 432 -12.28 -7.30 23.77
N ARG A 433 -11.48 -7.13 24.83
CA ARG A 433 -11.94 -6.95 26.22
C ARG A 433 -12.44 -5.54 26.53
N ARG A 434 -12.49 -4.63 25.54
CA ARG A 434 -12.94 -3.24 25.64
C ARG A 434 -12.15 -2.38 26.64
N ARG A 435 -10.89 -2.73 26.92
CA ARG A 435 -10.00 -2.00 27.83
C ARG A 435 -9.10 -0.97 27.12
N VAL A 436 -8.91 -1.13 25.81
CA VAL A 436 -7.99 -0.30 25.01
C VAL A 436 -8.73 0.15 23.75
N PRO A 437 -8.62 1.43 23.34
CA PRO A 437 -9.20 1.90 22.07
C PRO A 437 -8.43 1.36 20.87
N PHE A 438 -9.11 1.19 19.74
CA PHE A 438 -8.53 0.63 18.50
C PHE A 438 -7.31 1.42 18.01
N GLY A 439 -7.32 2.75 18.16
CA GLY A 439 -6.22 3.62 17.73
C GLY A 439 -4.86 3.28 18.35
N ARG A 440 -4.80 2.63 19.53
CA ARG A 440 -3.52 2.15 20.09
C ARG A 440 -2.96 0.92 19.38
N VAL A 441 -3.83 0.06 18.85
CA VAL A 441 -3.41 -1.11 18.05
C VAL A 441 -2.78 -0.60 16.75
N GLU A 442 -3.45 0.36 16.12
CA GLU A 442 -2.98 1.02 14.89
C GLU A 442 -1.66 1.77 15.09
N SER A 443 -1.54 2.57 16.16
CA SER A 443 -0.31 3.33 16.43
C SER A 443 0.88 2.43 16.76
N TRP A 444 0.65 1.28 17.40
CA TRP A 444 1.71 0.30 17.63
C TRP A 444 2.24 -0.30 16.32
N GLN A 445 1.35 -0.78 15.44
CA GLN A 445 1.77 -1.40 14.18
C GLN A 445 2.48 -0.41 13.26
N THR A 446 1.95 0.81 13.14
CA THR A 446 2.60 1.87 12.35
C THR A 446 3.89 2.38 13.01
N GLY A 447 3.94 2.42 14.35
CA GLY A 447 5.10 2.78 15.14
C GLY A 447 6.26 1.78 15.05
N TYR A 448 6.00 0.55 14.59
CA TYR A 448 7.02 -0.50 14.45
C TYR A 448 7.79 -0.44 13.12
N LEU A 449 7.32 0.35 12.14
CA LEU A 449 7.99 0.51 10.83
C LEU A 449 9.45 0.98 10.90
N PRO A 450 9.83 1.93 11.78
CA PRO A 450 11.23 2.33 11.93
C PRO A 450 12.12 1.18 12.43
N VAL A 451 11.59 0.22 13.18
CA VAL A 451 12.33 -0.98 13.62
C VAL A 451 12.65 -1.86 12.42
N TYR A 452 11.67 -2.10 11.53
CA TYR A 452 11.90 -2.82 10.28
C TYR A 452 12.91 -2.12 9.37
N LEU A 453 12.86 -0.79 9.27
CA LEU A 453 13.85 0.00 8.53
C LEU A 453 15.26 -0.15 9.15
N GLY A 454 15.36 -0.06 10.48
CA GLY A 454 16.63 -0.22 11.19
C GLY A 454 17.24 -1.60 10.96
N TRP A 455 16.42 -2.65 11.03
CA TRP A 455 16.86 -4.02 10.74
C TRP A 455 17.30 -4.20 9.28
N ALA A 456 16.53 -3.69 8.33
CA ALA A 456 16.89 -3.74 6.92
C ALA A 456 18.21 -2.98 6.65
N ALA A 457 18.43 -1.84 7.30
CA ALA A 457 19.70 -1.12 7.22
C ALA A 457 20.87 -1.91 7.82
N ILE A 458 20.66 -2.62 8.92
CA ILE A 458 21.67 -3.52 9.53
C ILE A 458 22.05 -4.64 8.55
N LEU A 459 21.08 -5.25 7.86
CA LEU A 459 21.34 -6.29 6.85
C LEU A 459 22.18 -5.79 5.68
N VAL A 460 22.02 -4.52 5.28
CA VAL A 460 22.77 -3.92 4.16
C VAL A 460 24.15 -3.44 4.60
N LEU A 461 24.26 -2.77 5.75
CA LEU A 461 25.45 -2.02 6.12
C LEU A 461 26.38 -2.77 7.08
N ALA A 462 25.82 -3.51 8.04
CA ALA A 462 26.58 -4.11 9.13
C ALA A 462 26.80 -5.62 8.94
N PHE A 463 25.83 -6.35 8.40
CA PHE A 463 25.96 -7.80 8.19
C PHE A 463 27.12 -8.19 7.26
N PRO A 464 27.31 -7.56 6.08
CA PRO A 464 28.41 -7.93 5.20
C PRO A 464 29.79 -7.87 5.88
N PRO A 465 30.22 -6.77 6.54
CA PRO A 465 31.51 -6.75 7.23
C PRO A 465 31.56 -7.64 8.48
N MET A 466 30.43 -7.88 9.17
CA MET A 466 30.41 -8.75 10.36
C MET A 466 30.64 -10.23 10.05
N PHE A 467 30.30 -10.66 8.82
CA PHE A 467 30.44 -12.05 8.38
C PHE A 467 31.51 -12.21 7.30
N ASP A 468 32.45 -11.27 7.18
CA ASP A 468 33.54 -11.29 6.20
C ASP A 468 33.03 -11.46 4.75
N PHE A 469 31.87 -10.89 4.47
CA PHE A 469 31.19 -10.87 3.18
C PHE A 469 30.79 -12.26 2.61
N ALA A 470 30.74 -13.28 3.47
CA ALA A 470 30.32 -14.64 3.13
C ALA A 470 28.79 -14.88 3.20
#